data_AF-A0A3R8XYJ0-F1
#
_entry.id   AF-A0A3R8XYJ0-F1
#
_cell.length_a   1.000
_cell.length_b   1.000
_cell.length_c   1.000
_cell.angle_alpha   90.00
_cell.angle_beta   90.00
_cell.angle_gamma   90.00
#
_symmetry.space_group_name_H-M   'P 1'
#
loop_
_entity.id
_entity.type
_entity.pdbx_description
1 polymer ?
#
loop_
_entity_poly.entity_id
_entity_poly.type
_entity_poly.pdbx_seq_one_letter_code
_entity_poly.pdbx_strand_id
1 'polypeptide(L)'
;MTTIKPAVLLCAALLLAGCAGFSQDSGFDPVQQSAERQLDKQLLWARDEAGRGQIEARVAELLGEPLSLDAAIQLALLNNRGLQASFDELGIGEAERVQAGRLPNPGFSYGRLEKGSEVEYERGLHLNLARLIALPLTSRLEGRRFEQLQRQTSLAVFELASETRKAWYQAVAAEESLVYARQVLAAAEA
;
A
#
# COMPACT_ATOMS: atom_id res chain seq x y z
N MET A 1 45.47 18.67 6.94
CA MET A 1 44.21 18.37 7.64
C MET A 1 43.27 19.55 7.43
N THR A 2 42.36 19.46 6.46
CA THR A 2 41.42 20.53 6.14
C THR A 2 40.30 20.56 7.18
N THR A 3 40.30 21.58 8.04
CA THR A 3 39.25 21.82 9.04
C THR A 3 37.97 22.25 8.34
N ILE A 4 37.03 21.33 8.17
CA ILE A 4 35.69 21.62 7.67
C ILE A 4 34.99 22.50 8.71
N LYS A 5 34.57 23.71 8.32
CA LYS A 5 33.90 24.66 9.21
C LYS A 5 32.55 24.09 9.65
N PRO A 6 32.20 24.13 10.96
CA PRO A 6 30.96 23.57 11.48
C PRO A 6 29.70 24.19 10.85
N ALA A 7 29.78 25.44 10.36
CA ALA A 7 28.71 26.09 9.63
C ALA A 7 28.39 25.43 8.26
N VAL A 8 29.39 24.85 7.58
CA VAL A 8 29.20 24.13 6.31
C VAL A 8 28.50 22.80 6.56
N LEU A 9 28.86 22.11 7.65
CA LEU A 9 28.19 20.90 8.11
C LEU A 9 26.73 21.17 8.51
N LEU A 10 26.45 22.30 9.18
CA LEU A 10 25.10 22.69 9.57
C LEU A 10 24.21 23.05 8.36
N CYS A 11 24.73 23.81 7.39
CA CYS A 11 24.01 24.10 6.14
C CYS A 11 23.77 22.84 5.30
N ALA A 12 24.75 21.93 5.24
CA ALA A 12 24.56 20.65 4.58
C ALA A 12 23.47 19.82 5.28
N ALA A 13 23.48 19.72 6.61
CA ALA A 13 22.46 19.00 7.37
C ALA A 13 21.04 19.58 7.16
N LEU A 14 20.90 20.90 7.09
CA LEU A 14 19.62 21.57 6.81
C LEU A 14 19.10 21.32 5.38
N LEU A 15 20.00 21.24 4.39
CA LEU A 15 19.61 20.91 3.01
C LEU A 15 19.19 19.44 2.86
N LEU A 16 19.79 18.52 3.62
CA LEU A 16 19.39 17.10 3.61
C LEU A 16 18.09 16.84 4.39
N ALA A 17 17.76 17.65 5.40
CA ALA A 17 16.53 17.50 6.18
C ALA A 17 15.23 17.76 5.38
N GLY A 18 15.32 18.51 4.27
CA GLY A 18 14.17 18.79 3.39
C GLY A 18 13.64 17.58 2.62
N CYS A 19 14.39 16.46 2.56
CA CYS A 19 13.98 15.24 1.88
C CYS A 19 13.21 14.24 2.78
N ALA A 20 13.15 14.47 4.09
CA ALA A 20 12.58 13.52 5.06
C ALA A 20 11.08 13.71 5.37
N GLY A 21 10.40 14.62 4.68
CA GLY A 21 9.02 15.02 5.00
C GLY A 21 7.90 14.15 4.42
N PHE A 22 8.22 13.03 3.77
CA PHE A 22 7.22 12.15 3.14
C PHE A 22 6.99 10.88 3.98
N SER A 23 5.76 10.37 3.94
CA SER A 23 5.31 9.23 4.75
C SER A 23 6.15 7.99 4.42
N GLN A 24 6.65 7.29 5.45
CA GLN A 24 7.37 6.02 5.25
C GLN A 24 6.42 4.84 5.04
N ASP A 25 5.18 4.95 5.54
CA ASP A 25 4.16 3.90 5.53
C ASP A 25 3.31 3.87 4.24
N SER A 26 3.54 4.82 3.34
CA SER A 26 2.74 5.05 2.14
C SER A 26 1.24 5.28 2.32
N GLY A 27 0.85 5.84 3.48
CA GLY A 27 -0.55 6.11 3.81
C GLY A 27 -1.37 4.84 4.05
N PHE A 28 -0.70 3.78 4.50
CA PHE A 28 -1.30 2.52 4.96
C PHE A 28 -1.86 2.65 6.39
N ASP A 29 -1.26 3.49 7.23
CA ASP A 29 -1.64 3.65 8.65
C ASP A 29 -3.15 3.93 8.85
N PRO A 30 -3.83 4.78 8.05
CA PRO A 30 -5.27 5.02 8.23
C PRO A 30 -6.13 3.78 7.95
N VAL A 31 -5.69 2.92 7.02
CA VAL A 31 -6.38 1.67 6.69
C VAL A 31 -6.17 0.65 7.80
N GLN A 32 -4.93 0.51 8.27
CA GLN A 32 -4.59 -0.33 9.42
C GLN A 32 -5.37 0.07 10.68
N GLN A 33 -5.36 1.35 11.05
CA GLN A 33 -6.09 1.84 12.22
C GLN A 33 -7.60 1.62 12.10
N SER A 34 -8.15 1.71 10.89
CA SER A 34 -9.57 1.45 10.66
C SER A 34 -9.92 -0.02 10.89
N ALA A 35 -9.05 -0.93 10.43
CA ALA A 35 -9.20 -2.36 10.65
C ALA A 35 -9.03 -2.75 12.12
N GLU A 36 -8.02 -2.22 12.80
CA GLU A 36 -7.79 -2.46 14.23
C GLU A 36 -8.98 -2.00 15.07
N ARG A 37 -9.51 -0.78 14.83
CA ARG A 37 -10.64 -0.24 15.61
C ARG A 37 -11.96 -0.97 15.38
N GLN A 38 -12.22 -1.47 14.17
CA GLN A 38 -13.53 -2.04 13.81
C GLN A 38 -13.56 -3.57 13.80
N LEU A 39 -12.44 -4.23 13.53
CA LEU A 39 -12.34 -5.69 13.45
C LEU A 39 -11.51 -6.30 14.58
N ASP A 40 -10.71 -5.51 15.30
CA ASP A 40 -9.72 -6.00 16.27
C ASP A 40 -8.75 -7.02 15.63
N LYS A 41 -8.34 -6.74 14.38
CA LYS A 41 -7.43 -7.58 13.58
C LYS A 41 -6.23 -6.78 13.13
N GLN A 42 -5.10 -7.47 13.05
CA GLN A 42 -3.85 -6.90 12.56
C GLN A 42 -3.76 -7.05 11.05
N LEU A 43 -3.44 -5.97 10.35
CA LEU A 43 -3.10 -6.01 8.94
C LEU A 43 -1.58 -6.00 8.78
N LEU A 44 -1.08 -6.80 7.84
CA LEU A 44 0.32 -6.79 7.44
C LEU A 44 0.41 -6.63 5.93
N TRP A 45 1.25 -5.69 5.50
CA TRP A 45 1.51 -5.44 4.08
C TRP A 45 2.90 -5.98 3.69
N ALA A 46 2.92 -6.96 2.80
CA ALA A 46 4.11 -7.68 2.38
C ALA A 46 4.93 -6.94 1.30
N ARG A 47 5.49 -5.77 1.64
CA ARG A 47 6.33 -4.97 0.73
C ARG A 47 7.68 -5.59 0.42
N ASP A 48 8.25 -6.31 1.38
CA ASP A 48 9.57 -6.90 1.30
C ASP A 48 9.56 -8.36 1.78
N GLU A 49 10.70 -9.01 1.63
CA GLU A 49 10.85 -10.42 2.00
C GLU A 49 10.66 -10.63 3.51
N ALA A 50 11.03 -9.65 4.33
CA ALA A 50 10.82 -9.69 5.77
C ALA A 50 9.33 -9.69 6.13
N GLY A 51 8.53 -8.80 5.51
CA GLY A 51 7.08 -8.76 5.69
C GLY A 51 6.39 -10.04 5.22
N ARG A 52 6.85 -10.63 4.10
CA ARG A 52 6.35 -11.95 3.65
C ARG A 52 6.64 -13.05 4.67
N GLY A 53 7.88 -13.12 5.17
CA GLY A 53 8.26 -14.09 6.18
C GLY A 53 7.45 -13.98 7.47
N GLN A 54 7.10 -12.75 7.90
CA GLN A 54 6.22 -12.53 9.05
C GLN A 54 4.80 -13.05 8.81
N ILE A 55 4.24 -12.80 7.62
CA ILE A 55 2.93 -13.32 7.22
C ILE A 55 2.94 -14.85 7.21
N GLU A 56 3.95 -15.47 6.58
CA GLU A 56 4.07 -16.92 6.50
C GLU A 56 4.19 -17.57 7.89
N ALA A 57 5.01 -17.02 8.77
CA ALA A 57 5.15 -17.49 10.14
C ALA A 57 3.81 -17.42 10.90
N ARG A 58 3.09 -16.29 10.78
CA ARG A 58 1.80 -16.10 11.45
C ARG A 58 0.71 -17.00 10.87
N VAL A 59 0.71 -17.21 9.56
CA VAL A 59 -0.19 -18.16 8.88
C VAL A 59 0.05 -19.58 9.39
N ALA A 60 1.31 -20.02 9.48
CA ALA A 60 1.66 -21.34 9.97
C ALA A 60 1.22 -21.56 11.42
N GLU A 61 1.37 -20.54 12.28
CA GLU A 61 0.90 -20.56 13.67
C GLU A 61 -0.62 -20.72 13.75
N LEU A 62 -1.39 -19.93 12.99
CA LEU A 62 -2.85 -19.98 12.99
C LEU A 62 -3.42 -21.31 12.47
N LEU A 63 -2.69 -21.99 11.58
CA LEU A 63 -3.06 -23.29 11.03
C LEU A 63 -2.64 -24.47 11.91
N GLY A 64 -1.93 -24.22 13.03
CA GLY A 64 -1.51 -25.25 13.97
C GLY A 64 -2.63 -25.81 14.85
N GLU A 65 -3.77 -25.12 14.91
CA GLU A 65 -4.94 -25.48 15.72
C GLU A 65 -6.23 -25.45 14.87
N PRO A 66 -7.34 -26.05 15.33
CA PRO A 66 -8.64 -25.90 14.69
C PRO A 66 -9.02 -24.42 14.53
N LEU A 67 -9.39 -24.03 13.31
CA LEU A 67 -9.66 -22.64 12.95
C LEU A 67 -10.94 -22.11 13.62
N SER A 68 -10.77 -21.27 14.63
CA SER A 68 -11.85 -20.41 15.12
C SER A 68 -12.25 -19.38 14.08
N LEU A 69 -13.45 -18.80 14.22
CA LEU A 69 -13.92 -17.73 13.34
C LEU A 69 -12.92 -16.56 13.28
N ASP A 70 -12.40 -16.16 14.44
CA ASP A 70 -11.45 -15.06 14.57
C ASP A 70 -10.10 -15.37 13.92
N ALA A 71 -9.62 -16.60 14.06
CA ALA A 71 -8.40 -17.08 13.41
C ALA A 71 -8.59 -17.15 11.89
N ALA A 72 -9.76 -17.58 11.42
CA ALA A 72 -10.07 -17.64 9.99
C ALA A 72 -10.08 -16.24 9.34
N ILE A 73 -10.68 -15.25 9.99
CA ILE A 73 -10.66 -13.86 9.51
C ILE A 73 -9.22 -13.33 9.49
N GLN A 74 -8.46 -13.53 10.56
CA GLN A 74 -7.06 -13.09 10.63
C GLN A 74 -6.21 -13.76 9.53
N LEU A 75 -6.39 -15.06 9.31
CA LEU A 75 -5.72 -15.81 8.25
C LEU A 75 -6.05 -15.26 6.87
N ALA A 76 -7.33 -14.99 6.59
CA ALA A 76 -7.78 -14.45 5.32
C ALA A 76 -7.18 -13.07 5.04
N LEU A 77 -7.20 -12.16 6.03
CA LEU A 77 -6.63 -10.82 5.91
C LEU A 77 -5.12 -10.84 5.65
N LEU A 78 -4.38 -11.80 6.22
CA LEU A 78 -2.95 -11.93 6.01
C LEU A 78 -2.60 -12.57 4.67
N ASN A 79 -3.33 -13.61 4.25
CA ASN A 79 -2.94 -14.44 3.12
C ASN A 79 -3.60 -14.04 1.78
N ASN A 80 -4.63 -13.19 1.77
CA ASN A 80 -5.34 -12.81 0.54
C ASN A 80 -4.47 -11.96 -0.39
N ARG A 81 -4.15 -12.49 -1.58
CA ARG A 81 -3.32 -11.81 -2.59
C ARG A 81 -4.01 -10.61 -3.25
N GLY A 82 -5.34 -10.65 -3.40
CA GLY A 82 -6.11 -9.52 -3.91
C GLY A 82 -6.07 -8.33 -2.95
N LEU A 83 -6.14 -8.60 -1.63
CA LEU A 83 -6.01 -7.55 -0.62
C LEU A 83 -4.61 -6.95 -0.59
N GLN A 84 -3.55 -7.78 -0.74
CA GLN A 84 -2.18 -7.27 -0.87
C GLN A 84 -2.02 -6.39 -2.12
N ALA A 85 -2.65 -6.74 -3.24
CA ALA A 85 -2.65 -5.90 -4.43
C ALA A 85 -3.32 -4.54 -4.18
N SER A 86 -4.42 -4.49 -3.41
CA SER A 86 -5.02 -3.21 -3.00
C SER A 86 -4.09 -2.38 -2.10
N PHE A 87 -3.27 -3.02 -1.26
CA PHE A 87 -2.24 -2.29 -0.50
C PHE A 87 -1.11 -1.77 -1.40
N ASP A 88 -0.71 -2.51 -2.42
CA ASP A 88 0.26 -2.05 -3.41
C ASP A 88 -0.29 -0.87 -4.23
N GLU A 89 -1.57 -0.89 -4.58
CA GLU A 89 -2.26 0.25 -5.23
C GLU A 89 -2.24 1.51 -4.35
N LEU A 90 -2.38 1.38 -3.03
CA LEU A 90 -2.18 2.52 -2.12
C LEU A 90 -0.77 3.10 -2.22
N GLY A 91 0.25 2.25 -2.27
CA GLY A 91 1.63 2.70 -2.46
C GLY A 91 1.83 3.49 -3.76
N ILE A 92 1.23 3.01 -4.86
CA ILE A 92 1.26 3.70 -6.15
C ILE A 92 0.49 5.03 -6.07
N GLY A 93 -0.71 5.03 -5.49
CA GLY A 93 -1.54 6.22 -5.33
C GLY A 93 -0.89 7.30 -4.48
N GLU A 94 -0.13 6.92 -3.46
CA GLU A 94 0.66 7.86 -2.68
C GLU A 94 1.78 8.47 -3.52
N ALA A 95 2.49 7.66 -4.31
CA ALA A 95 3.53 8.15 -5.22
C ALA A 95 2.96 9.15 -6.24
N GLU A 96 1.77 8.89 -6.80
CA GLU A 96 1.06 9.82 -7.69
C GLU A 96 0.72 11.14 -6.98
N ARG A 97 0.18 11.06 -5.74
CA ARG A 97 -0.12 12.23 -4.91
C ARG A 97 1.12 13.07 -4.62
N VAL A 98 2.21 12.42 -4.23
CA VAL A 98 3.49 13.08 -3.98
C VAL A 98 4.01 13.72 -5.26
N GLN A 99 3.99 13.02 -6.39
CA GLN A 99 4.45 13.53 -7.68
C GLN A 99 3.64 14.75 -8.14
N ALA A 100 2.33 14.78 -7.91
CA ALA A 100 1.47 15.91 -8.25
C ALA A 100 1.68 17.13 -7.35
N GLY A 101 2.21 16.94 -6.14
CA GLY A 101 2.60 18.02 -5.23
C GLY A 101 3.99 18.60 -5.49
N ARG A 102 4.82 17.95 -6.34
CA ARG A 102 6.20 18.39 -6.59
C ARG A 102 6.26 19.52 -7.61
N LEU A 103 7.21 20.43 -7.39
CA LEU A 103 7.53 21.49 -8.34
C LEU A 103 7.85 20.86 -9.72
N PRO A 104 7.36 21.44 -10.83
CA PRO A 104 7.70 20.97 -12.17
C PRO A 104 9.21 20.92 -12.37
N ASN A 105 9.72 19.78 -12.80
CA ASN A 105 11.14 19.64 -13.14
C ASN A 105 11.45 20.51 -14.38
N PRO A 106 12.49 21.36 -14.37
CA PRO A 106 12.95 22.01 -15.59
C PRO A 106 13.34 20.96 -16.64
N GLY A 107 12.95 21.20 -17.88
CA GLY A 107 13.40 20.41 -19.01
C GLY A 107 14.71 20.97 -19.55
N PHE A 108 15.65 20.08 -19.84
CA PHE A 108 16.91 20.40 -20.49
C PHE A 108 16.91 19.77 -21.88
N SER A 109 17.26 20.55 -22.90
CA SER A 109 17.44 20.07 -24.27
C SER A 109 18.85 20.37 -24.75
N TYR A 110 19.40 19.42 -25.50
CA TYR A 110 20.68 19.57 -26.18
C TYR A 110 20.52 19.05 -27.60
N GLY A 111 20.77 19.91 -28.58
CA GLY A 111 20.70 19.60 -29.99
C GLY A 111 22.05 19.84 -30.66
N ARG A 112 22.36 19.03 -31.66
CA ARG A 112 23.48 19.26 -32.57
C ARG A 112 22.95 19.16 -33.99
N LEU A 113 22.98 20.26 -34.72
CA LEU A 113 22.58 20.30 -36.12
C LEU A 113 23.82 20.42 -36.99
N GLU A 114 23.86 19.66 -38.08
CA GLU A 114 24.89 19.78 -39.11
C GLU A 114 24.24 20.15 -40.44
N LYS A 115 24.78 21.16 -41.11
CA LYS A 115 24.37 21.53 -42.46
C LYS A 115 25.61 21.84 -43.32
N GLY A 116 25.96 20.91 -44.20
CA GLY A 116 27.18 21.00 -45.00
C GLY A 116 28.42 20.91 -44.09
N SER A 117 29.25 21.96 -44.06
CA SER A 117 30.41 22.07 -43.16
C SER A 117 30.11 22.77 -41.83
N GLU A 118 28.87 23.21 -41.61
CA GLU A 118 28.47 23.98 -40.44
C GLU A 118 27.91 23.08 -39.35
N VAL A 119 28.37 23.26 -38.11
CA VAL A 119 27.91 22.52 -36.93
C VAL A 119 27.35 23.53 -35.93
N GLU A 120 26.07 23.39 -35.60
CA GLU A 120 25.37 24.20 -34.63
C GLU A 120 25.04 23.37 -33.37
N TYR A 121 25.22 23.99 -32.21
CA TYR A 121 24.88 23.40 -30.91
C TYR A 121 23.76 24.20 -30.26
N GLU A 122 22.62 23.56 -30.04
CA GLU A 122 21.47 24.14 -29.34
C GLU A 122 21.42 23.62 -27.90
N ARG A 123 21.18 24.49 -26.93
CA ARG A 123 21.04 24.14 -25.51
C ARG A 123 19.88 24.92 -24.92
N GLY A 124 18.83 24.23 -24.51
CA GLY A 124 17.63 24.84 -23.96
C GLY A 124 17.41 24.44 -22.51
N LEU A 125 16.96 25.40 -21.70
CA LEU A 125 16.37 25.16 -20.38
C LEU A 125 14.95 25.72 -20.42
N HIS A 126 13.95 24.88 -20.13
CA HIS A 126 12.56 25.29 -20.19
C HIS A 126 11.80 24.89 -18.92
N LEU A 127 10.86 25.74 -18.52
CA LEU A 127 9.99 25.55 -17.35
C LEU A 127 8.55 25.56 -17.82
N ASN A 128 7.76 24.58 -17.37
CA ASN A 128 6.34 24.52 -17.68
C ASN A 128 5.54 25.44 -16.72
N LEU A 129 5.33 26.69 -17.13
CA LEU A 129 4.61 27.69 -16.33
C LEU A 129 3.15 27.31 -16.09
N ALA A 130 2.48 26.70 -17.07
CA ALA A 130 1.10 26.25 -16.92
C ALA A 130 0.97 25.22 -15.78
N ARG A 131 1.88 24.24 -15.73
CA ARG A 131 1.94 23.24 -14.64
C ARG A 131 2.27 23.89 -13.29
N LEU A 132 3.12 24.92 -13.26
CA LEU A 132 3.44 25.65 -12.04
C LEU A 132 2.21 26.38 -11.46
N ILE A 133 1.45 27.06 -12.32
CA ILE A 133 0.22 27.77 -11.92
C ILE A 133 -0.87 26.77 -11.49
N ALA A 134 -0.99 25.64 -12.18
CA ALA A 134 -1.97 24.60 -11.87
C ALA A 134 -1.60 23.74 -10.65
N LEU A 135 -0.37 23.82 -10.15
CA LEU A 135 0.18 22.97 -9.08
C LEU A 135 -0.72 22.85 -7.83
N PRO A 136 -1.22 23.94 -7.21
CA PRO A 136 -2.07 23.82 -6.03
C PRO A 136 -3.40 23.12 -6.31
N LEU A 137 -3.94 23.24 -7.53
CA LEU A 137 -5.16 22.56 -7.93
C LEU A 137 -4.89 21.06 -8.12
N THR A 138 -3.85 20.70 -8.87
CA THR A 138 -3.48 19.29 -9.10
C THR A 138 -3.14 18.57 -7.79
N SER A 139 -2.43 19.23 -6.88
CA SER A 139 -2.10 18.65 -5.57
C SER A 139 -3.35 18.34 -4.73
N ARG A 140 -4.35 19.25 -4.73
CA ARG A 140 -5.62 19.02 -4.02
C ARG A 140 -6.45 17.89 -4.64
N LEU A 141 -6.47 17.79 -5.98
CA LEU A 141 -7.20 16.75 -6.68
C LEU A 141 -6.63 15.37 -6.38
N GLU A 142 -5.31 15.20 -6.49
CA GLU A 142 -4.67 13.92 -6.15
C GLU A 142 -4.77 13.61 -4.64
N GLY A 143 -4.78 14.63 -3.77
CA GLY A 143 -5.08 14.45 -2.35
C GLY A 143 -6.44 13.78 -2.11
N ARG A 144 -7.50 14.29 -2.74
CA ARG A 144 -8.85 13.71 -2.63
C ARG A 144 -8.95 12.33 -3.27
N ARG A 145 -8.29 12.11 -4.40
CA ARG A 145 -8.24 10.81 -5.08
C ARG A 145 -7.55 9.77 -4.19
N PHE A 146 -6.46 10.15 -3.54
CA PHE A 146 -5.77 9.30 -2.57
C PHE A 146 -6.63 8.94 -1.36
N GLU A 147 -7.34 9.91 -0.77
CA GLU A 147 -8.29 9.62 0.31
C GLU A 147 -9.43 8.67 -0.14
N GLN A 148 -9.88 8.78 -1.38
CA GLN A 148 -10.86 7.85 -1.94
C GLN A 148 -10.28 6.44 -2.05
N LEU A 149 -9.03 6.30 -2.51
CA LEU A 149 -8.35 5.01 -2.60
C LEU A 149 -8.17 4.37 -1.22
N GLN A 150 -7.84 5.16 -0.19
CA GLN A 150 -7.79 4.69 1.20
C GLN A 150 -9.15 4.15 1.65
N ARG A 151 -10.25 4.86 1.38
CA ARG A 151 -11.60 4.39 1.71
C ARG A 151 -11.98 3.11 0.99
N GLN A 152 -11.65 3.01 -0.31
CA GLN A 152 -11.90 1.80 -1.10
C GLN A 152 -11.12 0.59 -0.55
N THR A 153 -9.86 0.81 -0.16
CA THR A 153 -9.04 -0.26 0.42
C THR A 153 -9.56 -0.70 1.79
N SER A 154 -9.99 0.23 2.64
CA SER A 154 -10.66 -0.12 3.89
C SER A 154 -11.95 -0.92 3.66
N LEU A 155 -12.74 -0.57 2.64
CA LEU A 155 -13.93 -1.35 2.28
C LEU A 155 -13.57 -2.78 1.86
N ALA A 156 -12.51 -2.98 1.07
CA ALA A 156 -12.05 -4.31 0.66
C ALA A 156 -11.63 -5.17 1.88
N VAL A 157 -11.01 -4.57 2.90
CA VAL A 157 -10.71 -5.25 4.17
C VAL A 157 -11.99 -5.73 4.86
N PHE A 158 -12.99 -4.86 4.99
CA PHE A 158 -14.26 -5.21 5.65
C PHE A 158 -15.07 -6.24 4.87
N GLU A 159 -15.07 -6.12 3.55
CA GLU A 159 -15.71 -7.09 2.65
C GLU A 159 -15.10 -8.47 2.82
N LEU A 160 -13.77 -8.57 2.75
CA LEU A 160 -13.08 -9.84 2.95
C LEU A 160 -13.34 -10.44 4.34
N ALA A 161 -13.35 -9.63 5.40
CA ALA A 161 -13.66 -10.10 6.74
C ALA A 161 -15.11 -10.64 6.84
N SER A 162 -16.07 -9.95 6.22
CA SER A 162 -17.48 -10.35 6.18
C SER A 162 -17.70 -11.63 5.37
N GLU A 163 -17.06 -11.74 4.20
CA GLU A 163 -17.09 -12.94 3.37
C GLU A 163 -16.48 -14.13 4.09
N THR A 164 -15.34 -13.94 4.75
CA THR A 164 -14.67 -15.00 5.52
C THR A 164 -15.56 -15.48 6.67
N ARG A 165 -16.25 -14.56 7.36
CA ARG A 165 -17.21 -14.92 8.41
C ARG A 165 -18.36 -15.79 7.86
N LYS A 166 -18.93 -15.42 6.71
CA LYS A 166 -20.00 -16.21 6.07
C LYS A 166 -19.49 -17.59 5.68
N ALA A 167 -18.32 -17.67 5.05
CA ALA A 167 -17.71 -18.92 4.61
C ALA A 167 -17.42 -19.86 5.78
N TRP A 168 -16.93 -19.33 6.90
CA TRP A 168 -16.68 -20.12 8.12
C TRP A 168 -17.97 -20.74 8.67
N TYR A 169 -19.05 -19.95 8.81
CA TYR A 169 -20.33 -20.49 9.28
C TYR A 169 -20.92 -21.52 8.31
N GLN A 170 -20.79 -21.32 7.00
CA GLN A 170 -21.21 -22.30 6.00
C GLN A 170 -20.43 -23.61 6.13
N ALA A 171 -19.12 -23.55 6.37
CA ALA A 171 -18.28 -24.72 6.57
C ALA A 171 -18.69 -25.51 7.83
N VAL A 172 -18.87 -24.82 8.96
CA VAL A 172 -19.31 -25.44 10.22
C VAL A 172 -20.70 -26.07 10.08
N ALA A 173 -21.65 -25.37 9.44
CA ALA A 173 -22.98 -25.92 9.22
C ALA A 173 -22.98 -27.18 8.33
N ALA A 174 -22.10 -27.24 7.32
CA ALA A 174 -21.93 -28.41 6.48
C ALA A 174 -21.35 -29.60 7.25
N GLU A 175 -20.39 -29.34 8.16
CA GLU A 175 -19.81 -30.38 9.03
C GLU A 175 -20.85 -30.94 10.01
N GLU A 176 -21.62 -30.08 10.68
CA GLU A 176 -22.69 -30.51 11.59
C GLU A 176 -23.79 -31.30 10.84
N SER A 177 -24.13 -30.89 9.62
CA SER A 177 -25.08 -31.62 8.77
C SER A 177 -24.59 -33.04 8.46
N LEU A 178 -23.29 -33.22 8.23
CA LEU A 178 -22.67 -34.52 8.01
C LEU A 178 -22.69 -35.38 9.28
N VAL A 179 -22.40 -34.80 10.45
CA VAL A 179 -22.47 -35.50 11.73
C VAL A 179 -23.89 -36.00 11.99
N TYR A 180 -24.90 -35.14 11.81
CA TYR A 180 -26.30 -35.50 11.96
C TYR A 180 -26.72 -36.62 10.99
N ALA A 181 -26.36 -36.51 9.71
CA ALA A 181 -26.68 -37.53 8.71
C ALA A 181 -26.09 -38.91 9.07
N ARG A 182 -24.87 -38.95 9.62
CA ARG A 182 -24.23 -40.18 10.10
C ARG A 182 -24.97 -40.79 11.30
N GLN A 183 -25.46 -39.96 12.22
CA GLN A 183 -26.24 -40.44 13.37
C GLN A 183 -27.57 -41.06 12.92
N VAL A 184 -28.26 -40.44 11.96
CA VAL A 184 -29.50 -40.97 11.38
C VAL A 184 -29.25 -42.32 10.68
N LEU A 185 -28.16 -42.43 9.91
CA LEU A 185 -27.79 -43.69 9.26
C LEU A 185 -27.52 -44.80 10.28
N ALA A 186 -26.70 -44.52 11.30
CA ALA A 186 -26.38 -45.50 12.34
C ALA A 186 -27.62 -45.96 13.12
N ALA A 187 -28.58 -45.06 13.37
CA ALA A 187 -29.84 -45.41 14.02
C ALA A 187 -30.78 -46.23 13.13
N ALA A 188 -30.71 -46.08 11.81
CA ALA A 188 -31.50 -46.85 10.86
C ALA A 188 -30.92 -48.26 10.58
N GLU A 189 -29.61 -48.44 10.79
CA GLU A 189 -28.91 -49.72 10.63
C GLU A 189 -28.93 -50.61 11.89
N ALA A 190 -29.32 -50.07 13.05
CA ALA A 190 -29.44 -50.78 14.33
C ALA A 190 -30.82 -51.44 14.51
#